data_AF-A0A960HGB4-F1
#
_entry.id   AF-A0A960HGB4-F1
#
_cell.length_a   1.000
_cell.length_b   1.000
_cell.length_c   1.000
_cell.angle_alpha   90.00
_cell.angle_beta   90.00
_cell.angle_gamma   90.00
#
_symmetry.space_group_name_H-M   'P 1'
#
loop_
_entity.id
_entity.type
_entity.pdbx_description
1 polymer ?
#
loop_
_entity_poly.entity_id
_entity_poly.type
_entity_poly.pdbx_seq_one_letter_code
_entity_poly.pdbx_strand_id
1 'polypeptide(L)'
;MNAVILQGLLSSEPSSRTLGSGSQLVQLDVTTRGADGTCSVPVAWFDPPQPVTLTAGTEVVVAGVVRRRFFRSGGSTQSRTEVVASQVLPTTRRAAVRRLVAQHVERLGAVEGGTVRSE
;
A
#
# COMPACT_ATOMS: atom_id res chain seq x y z
N MET A 1 1.69 10.15 13.25
CA MET A 1 1.01 9.84 11.97
C MET A 1 1.64 8.61 11.34
N ASN A 2 0.86 7.68 10.81
CA ASN A 2 1.35 6.51 10.06
C ASN A 2 1.05 6.76 8.59
N ALA A 3 2.07 6.86 7.75
CA ALA A 3 1.92 7.00 6.32
C ALA A 3 3.10 6.36 5.59
N VAL A 4 2.83 5.84 4.40
CA VAL A 4 3.80 5.24 3.50
C VAL A 4 3.56 5.76 2.09
N ILE A 5 4.65 6.10 1.41
CA ILE A 5 4.70 6.19 -0.06
C ILE A 5 5.77 5.21 -0.52
N LEU A 6 5.44 4.34 -1.46
CA LEU A 6 6.42 3.49 -2.13
C LEU A 6 6.22 3.53 -3.65
N GLN A 7 7.30 3.35 -4.39
CA GLN A 7 7.30 3.19 -5.84
C GLN A 7 8.03 1.88 -6.19
N GLY A 8 7.46 1.11 -7.11
CA GLY A 8 8.04 -0.17 -7.50
C GLY A 8 7.28 -0.84 -8.62
N LEU A 9 7.66 -2.09 -8.92
CA LEU A 9 7.05 -2.91 -9.97
C LEU A 9 6.16 -3.97 -9.35
N LEU A 10 5.01 -4.25 -9.96
CA LEU A 10 4.22 -5.43 -9.62
C LEU A 10 4.98 -6.70 -10.01
N SER A 11 5.31 -7.55 -9.03
CA SER A 11 6.05 -8.81 -9.29
C SER A 11 5.18 -9.92 -9.86
N SER A 12 3.86 -9.77 -9.77
CA SER A 12 2.85 -10.76 -10.16
C SER A 12 1.55 -10.05 -10.55
N GLU A 13 0.63 -10.78 -11.17
CA GLU A 13 -0.72 -10.28 -11.44
C GLU A 13 -1.43 -9.92 -10.13
N PRO A 14 -2.16 -8.78 -10.07
CA PRO A 14 -3.03 -8.46 -8.95
C PRO A 14 -4.03 -9.58 -8.67
N SER A 15 -4.09 -10.04 -7.41
CA SER A 15 -5.08 -11.04 -7.01
C SER A 15 -6.26 -10.36 -6.34
N SER A 16 -7.45 -10.54 -6.92
CA SER A 16 -8.70 -9.94 -6.43
C SER A 16 -9.58 -11.00 -5.78
N ARG A 17 -10.18 -10.69 -4.63
CA ARG A 17 -11.23 -11.49 -4.03
C ARG A 17 -12.29 -10.63 -3.35
N THR A 18 -13.51 -11.14 -3.32
CA THR A 18 -14.58 -10.58 -2.48
C THR A 18 -14.49 -11.20 -1.09
N LEU A 19 -14.52 -10.37 -0.05
CA LEU A 19 -14.53 -10.81 1.34
C LEU A 19 -15.95 -11.19 1.79
N GLY A 20 -16.07 -11.89 2.92
CA GLY A 20 -17.38 -12.22 3.49
C GLY A 20 -18.24 -10.99 3.84
N SER A 21 -17.63 -9.81 3.97
CA SER A 21 -18.31 -8.53 4.17
C SER A 21 -18.88 -7.92 2.87
N GLY A 22 -18.55 -8.48 1.70
CA GLY A 22 -18.86 -7.90 0.39
C GLY A 22 -17.79 -6.94 -0.14
N SER A 23 -16.84 -6.50 0.69
CA SER A 23 -15.72 -5.66 0.24
C SER A 23 -14.84 -6.38 -0.77
N GLN A 24 -14.38 -5.65 -1.78
CA GLN A 24 -13.36 -6.12 -2.70
C GLN A 24 -11.98 -5.90 -2.08
N LEU A 25 -11.15 -6.95 -2.07
CA LEU A 25 -9.75 -6.86 -1.71
C LEU A 25 -8.89 -7.23 -2.91
N VAL A 26 -8.01 -6.29 -3.28
CA VAL A 26 -6.95 -6.52 -4.26
C VAL A 26 -5.63 -6.61 -3.51
N GLN A 27 -4.92 -7.72 -3.68
CA GLN A 27 -3.58 -7.90 -3.17
C GLN A 27 -2.56 -7.71 -4.27
N LEU A 28 -1.53 -6.92 -3.97
CA LEU A 28 -0.39 -6.65 -4.84
C LEU A 28 0.89 -7.03 -4.11
N ASP A 29 1.87 -7.53 -4.84
CA ASP A 29 3.25 -7.64 -4.36
C ASP A 29 4.10 -6.63 -5.15
N VAL A 30 4.62 -5.62 -4.45
CA VAL A 30 5.35 -4.51 -5.07
C VAL A 30 6.84 -4.65 -4.76
N THR A 31 7.63 -4.91 -5.79
CA THR A 31 9.08 -4.93 -5.72
C THR A 31 9.62 -3.51 -5.76
N THR A 32 10.17 -3.08 -4.64
CA THR A 32 10.85 -1.80 -4.46
C THR A 32 12.36 -1.98 -4.53
N ARG A 33 13.08 -0.96 -5.03
CA ARG A 33 14.55 -0.93 -5.02
C ARG A 33 15.00 0.24 -4.15
N GLY A 34 15.84 -0.04 -3.17
CA GLY A 34 16.41 0.96 -2.26
C GLY A 34 17.92 0.76 -2.10
N ALA A 35 18.53 1.58 -1.23
CA ALA A 35 19.96 1.52 -0.94
C ALA A 35 20.39 0.14 -0.41
N ASP A 36 19.53 -0.50 0.38
CA ASP A 36 19.80 -1.80 1.01
C ASP A 36 19.43 -2.99 0.10
N GLY A 37 19.10 -2.73 -1.17
CA GLY A 37 18.77 -3.73 -2.16
C GLY A 37 17.29 -3.76 -2.57
N THR A 38 16.83 -4.93 -2.99
CA THR A 38 15.48 -5.13 -3.51
C THR A 38 14.59 -5.78 -2.46
N CYS A 39 13.42 -5.19 -2.20
CA CYS A 39 12.46 -5.71 -1.24
C CYS A 39 11.08 -5.86 -1.89
N SER A 40 10.42 -7.00 -1.66
CA SER A 40 9.01 -7.17 -2.00
C SER A 40 8.14 -6.71 -0.84
N VAL A 41 7.21 -5.81 -1.14
CA VAL A 41 6.27 -5.22 -0.16
C VAL A 41 4.87 -5.71 -0.48
N PRO A 42 4.23 -6.49 0.41
CA PRO A 42 2.84 -6.88 0.23
C PRO A 42 1.92 -5.68 0.48
N VAL A 43 0.99 -5.46 -0.45
CA VAL A 43 0.03 -4.36 -0.43
C VAL A 43 -1.39 -4.92 -0.47
N ALA A 44 -2.23 -4.46 0.46
CA ALA A 44 -3.66 -4.73 0.49
C ALA A 44 -4.42 -3.47 0.10
N TRP A 45 -5.20 -3.52 -0.99
CA TRP A 45 -6.02 -2.41 -1.46
C TRP A 45 -7.50 -2.79 -1.40
N PHE A 46 -8.20 -2.19 -0.45
CA PHE A 46 -9.62 -2.43 -0.23
C PHE A 46 -10.45 -1.47 -1.08
N ASP A 47 -11.52 -2.01 -1.67
CA ASP A 47 -12.55 -1.26 -2.39
C ASP A 47 -11.95 -0.20 -3.35
N PRO A 48 -11.10 -0.62 -4.31
CA PRO A 48 -10.52 0.32 -5.27
C PRO A 48 -11.63 1.07 -5.99
N PRO A 49 -11.47 2.40 -6.23
CA PRO A 49 -12.55 3.24 -6.76
C PRO A 49 -12.93 2.90 -8.21
N GLN A 50 -12.10 2.11 -8.90
CA GLN A 50 -12.32 1.63 -10.26
C GLN A 50 -11.81 0.19 -10.38
N PRO A 51 -12.33 -0.61 -11.33
CA PRO A 51 -11.78 -1.93 -11.63
C PRO A 51 -10.27 -1.86 -11.89
N VAL A 52 -9.52 -2.76 -11.25
CA VAL A 52 -8.06 -2.79 -11.36
C VAL A 52 -7.66 -3.39 -12.71
N THR A 53 -6.95 -2.60 -13.52
CA THR A 53 -6.42 -2.98 -14.84
C THR A 53 -4.89 -3.11 -14.85
N LEU A 54 -4.28 -3.11 -13.67
CA LEU A 54 -2.83 -3.27 -13.51
C LEU A 54 -2.45 -4.73 -13.78
N THR A 55 -1.26 -4.94 -14.36
CA THR A 55 -0.71 -6.28 -14.63
C THR A 55 0.69 -6.45 -14.06
N ALA A 56 1.19 -7.68 -14.04
CA ALA A 56 2.58 -7.94 -13.69
C ALA A 56 3.53 -7.06 -14.53
N GLY A 57 4.60 -6.56 -13.90
CA GLY A 57 5.55 -5.63 -14.51
C GLY A 57 5.09 -4.16 -14.56
N THR A 58 3.84 -3.84 -14.21
CA THR A 58 3.41 -2.44 -14.14
C THR A 58 4.16 -1.72 -13.02
N GLU A 59 4.76 -0.56 -13.34
CA GLU A 59 5.36 0.30 -12.34
C GLU A 59 4.29 1.18 -11.69
N VAL A 60 4.24 1.17 -10.36
CA VAL A 60 3.20 1.81 -9.55
C VAL A 60 3.78 2.66 -8.43
N VAL A 61 3.03 3.69 -8.05
CA VAL A 61 3.17 4.41 -6.79
C VAL A 61 1.99 4.04 -5.90
N VAL A 62 2.30 3.63 -4.67
CA VAL A 62 1.33 3.29 -3.63
C VAL A 62 1.43 4.31 -2.51
N ALA A 63 0.28 4.79 -2.07
CA ALA A 63 0.16 5.58 -0.85
C ALA A 63 -0.81 4.90 0.12
N GLY A 64 -0.49 4.93 1.41
CA GLY A 64 -1.29 4.25 2.42
C GLY A 64 -0.65 4.26 3.79
N VAL A 65 -0.90 3.21 4.56
CA VAL A 65 -0.39 3.05 5.93
C VAL A 65 0.24 1.67 6.10
N VAL A 66 1.26 1.55 6.94
CA VAL A 66 1.83 0.25 7.28
C VAL A 66 1.08 -0.38 8.45
N ARG A 67 0.84 -1.69 8.41
CA ARG A 67 0.33 -2.43 9.57
C ARG A 67 0.93 -3.81 9.63
N ARG A 68 0.86 -4.42 10.81
CA ARG A 68 1.11 -5.85 10.99
C ARG A 68 -0.24 -6.58 11.01
N ARG A 69 -0.44 -7.49 10.06
CA ARG A 69 -1.60 -8.38 10.00
C ARG A 69 -1.27 -9.70 10.67
N PHE A 70 -2.10 -10.13 11.61
CA PHE A 70 -2.04 -11.46 12.21
C PHE A 70 -3.04 -12.40 11.54
N PHE A 71 -2.66 -13.66 11.31
CA PHE A 71 -3.52 -14.68 10.72
C PHE A 71 -3.09 -16.07 11.18
N ARG A 72 -3.99 -17.05 11.18
CA ARG A 72 -3.64 -18.43 11.52
C ARG A 72 -3.25 -19.21 10.26
N SER A 73 -2.15 -19.93 10.31
CA SER A 73 -1.70 -20.84 9.26
C SER A 73 -0.87 -21.96 9.87
N GLY A 74 -1.12 -23.21 9.46
CA GLY A 74 -0.42 -24.38 10.00
C GLY A 74 -0.50 -24.52 11.52
N GLY A 75 -1.68 -24.28 12.11
CA GLY A 75 -1.91 -24.38 13.56
C GLY A 75 -1.35 -23.23 14.42
N SER A 76 -0.51 -22.35 13.87
CA SER A 76 0.13 -21.24 14.59
C SER A 76 -0.39 -19.87 14.15
N THR A 77 -0.30 -18.88 15.05
CA THR A 77 -0.50 -17.47 14.70
C THR A 77 0.75 -16.97 13.99
N GLN A 78 0.57 -16.50 12.76
CA GLN A 78 1.59 -15.84 11.97
C GLN A 78 1.30 -14.35 11.87
N SER A 79 2.32 -13.60 11.45
CA SER A 79 2.18 -12.16 11.21
C SER A 79 2.90 -11.76 9.92
N ARG A 80 2.34 -10.79 9.20
CA ARG A 80 2.97 -10.17 8.04
C ARG A 80 2.84 -8.66 8.15
N THR A 81 3.95 -7.94 7.96
CA THR A 81 3.92 -6.49 7.77
C THR A 81 3.48 -6.21 6.34
N GLU A 82 2.45 -5.39 6.18
CA GLU A 82 1.87 -5.04 4.88
C GLU A 82 1.55 -3.54 4.81
N VAL A 83 1.45 -3.02 3.61
CA VAL A 83 0.88 -1.69 3.36
C VAL A 83 -0.60 -1.84 3.05
N VAL A 84 -1.45 -1.13 3.77
CA VAL A 84 -2.85 -0.94 3.39
C VAL A 84 -2.93 0.29 2.52
N ALA A 85 -3.14 0.09 1.22
CA ALA A 85 -3.19 1.17 0.25
C ALA A 85 -4.52 1.93 0.37
N SER A 86 -4.43 3.25 0.41
CA SER A 86 -5.55 4.14 0.12
C SER A 86 -5.61 4.46 -1.37
N GLN A 87 -4.45 4.53 -2.05
CA GLN A 87 -4.36 4.81 -3.48
C GLN A 87 -3.19 4.03 -4.11
N VAL A 88 -3.43 3.53 -5.32
CA VAL A 88 -2.42 2.92 -6.18
C VAL A 88 -2.55 3.56 -7.56
N LEU A 89 -1.46 4.10 -8.10
CA LEU A 89 -1.43 4.74 -9.41
C LEU A 89 -0.27 4.18 -10.24
N PRO A 90 -0.46 3.86 -11.54
CA PRO A 90 0.66 3.58 -12.42
C PRO A 90 1.51 4.84 -12.61
N THR A 91 2.84 4.69 -12.70
CA THR A 91 3.79 5.82 -12.82
C THR A 91 3.56 6.64 -14.09
N THR A 92 2.92 6.06 -15.10
CA THR A 92 2.50 6.73 -16.34
C THR A 92 1.51 7.87 -16.09
N ARG A 93 0.71 7.83 -15.01
CA ARG A 93 -0.20 8.92 -14.60
C ARG A 93 0.54 10.04 -13.85
N ARG A 94 1.58 10.60 -14.48
CA ARG A 94 2.57 11.51 -13.88
C ARG A 94 1.96 12.68 -13.08
N ALA A 95 0.95 13.37 -13.63
CA ALA A 95 0.31 14.49 -12.94
C ALA A 95 -0.42 14.04 -11.66
N ALA A 96 -1.12 12.91 -11.71
CA ALA A 96 -1.81 12.35 -10.55
C ALA A 96 -0.82 11.84 -9.50
N VAL A 97 0.28 11.19 -9.92
CA VAL A 97 1.36 10.75 -9.03
C VAL A 97 2.00 11.94 -8.30
N ARG A 98 2.36 13.00 -9.02
CA ARG A 98 2.94 14.21 -8.39
C ARG A 98 2.00 14.81 -7.35
N ARG A 99 0.71 14.94 -7.69
CA ARG A 99 -0.32 15.43 -6.76
C ARG A 99 -0.44 14.52 -5.54
N LEU A 100 -0.48 13.20 -5.75
CA LEU A 100 -0.58 12.22 -4.67
C LEU A 100 0.57 12.37 -3.67
N VAL A 101 1.80 12.46 -4.17
CA VAL A 101 3.01 12.59 -3.35
C VAL A 101 3.02 13.92 -2.60
N ALA A 102 2.77 15.04 -3.27
CA ALA A 102 2.71 16.36 -2.64
C ALA A 102 1.71 16.40 -1.48
N GLN A 103 0.48 15.91 -1.71
CA GLN A 103 -0.56 15.85 -0.69
C GLN A 103 -0.20 14.97 0.52
N HIS A 104 0.60 13.92 0.33
CA HIS A 104 1.04 13.08 1.44
C HIS A 104 2.20 13.71 2.21
N VAL A 105 3.14 14.37 1.53
CA VAL A 105 4.22 15.14 2.18
C VAL A 105 3.66 16.31 2.99
N GLU A 106 2.72 17.07 2.42
CA GLU A 106 2.03 18.15 3.12
C GLU A 106 1.31 17.65 4.38
N ARG A 107 0.54 16.56 4.27
CA ARG A 107 -0.14 15.97 5.44
C ARG A 107 0.83 15.48 6.50
N LEU A 108 1.98 14.93 6.11
CA LEU A 108 3.04 14.52 7.03
C LEU A 108 3.65 15.72 7.76
N GLY A 109 3.92 16.82 7.04
CA GLY A 109 4.48 18.05 7.60
C GLY A 109 3.49 18.85 8.45
N ALA A 110 2.18 18.71 8.22
CA ALA A 110 1.14 19.39 8.99
C ALA A 110 0.93 18.85 10.41
N VAL A 111 1.64 17.77 10.80
CA VAL A 111 1.58 17.19 12.15
C VAL A 111 2.53 17.92 13.10
N GLU A 112 2.28 19.20 13.34
CA GLU A 112 2.78 19.91 14.52
C GLU A 112 1.58 20.19 15.44
N GLY A 113 1.54 19.58 16.64
CA GLY A 113 0.59 19.96 17.70
C GLY A 113 -0.23 18.84 18.36
N GLY A 114 -0.07 17.57 17.98
CA GLY A 114 -0.77 16.46 18.64
C GLY A 114 -0.08 16.04 19.93
N THR A 115 -0.49 16.62 21.06
CA THR A 115 -0.06 16.21 22.42
C THR A 115 -0.16 14.69 22.56
N VAL A 116 0.98 14.02 22.73
CA VAL A 116 1.04 12.61 23.14
C VAL A 116 0.44 12.56 24.54
N ARG A 117 -0.80 12.07 24.67
CA ARG A 117 -1.32 11.69 25.99
C ARG A 117 -0.64 10.39 26.38
N SER A 118 0.27 10.49 27.34
CA SER A 118 0.81 9.37 28.08
C SER A 118 -0.35 8.67 28.81
N GLU A 119 -0.51 7.38 28.60
CA GLU A 119 -1.24 6.47 29.50
C GLU A 119 -0.38 6.14 30.73
#